data_AF-A0A0D2IT37-F1
#
_entry.id   AF-A0A0D2IT37-F1
#
_cell.length_a   1.000
_cell.length_b   1.000
_cell.length_c   1.000
_cell.angle_alpha   90.00
_cell.angle_beta   90.00
_cell.angle_gamma   90.00
#
_symmetry.space_group_name_H-M   'P 1'
#
loop_
_entity.id
_entity.type
_entity.pdbx_description
1 polymer ?
#
loop_
_entity_poly.entity_id
_entity_poly.type
_entity_poly.pdbx_seq_one_letter_code
_entity_poly.pdbx_strand_id
1 'polypeptide(L)'
;MAAITFHLVAGKIEILQIPFLTPIALFAWALYCAFYAYFLSPIRHIPGPFWSRVTPIPLRIATFRNKRYEYAHELLKKYGPIVVLAPDQVHTNDDMAMKIIYDRNSPKTSFYKDAGRYKGVHMILGMIEHSSAVSIRSNLLQCFQNKNLSSLSDSMESHINAFVKLLYQRAERNESTLDGIFWLRLLTLDTVTDILWGDKHDLLTNSGGDNSGLLTKFHQFSRFMALRGFLSGFEFWVRTCGTKHYKDMRRGWYEVDMYARRVLEKWEAGETKSHSRDATEAMKRNWIPFSYGSRSCPGQNLGMTELKYFLAAILRHFRCQIPDGMHDSQIELRDPFTATVWERASEKEPWRSEVLLKFVPQTEAL
;
A
#
# COMPACT_ATOMS: atom_id res chain seq x y z
N MET A 1 -31.49 -31.00 -25.33
CA MET A 1 -31.75 -31.40 -23.93
C MET A 1 -31.09 -32.74 -23.69
N ALA A 2 -29.88 -32.76 -23.11
CA ALA A 2 -29.24 -34.02 -22.73
C ALA A 2 -29.83 -34.46 -21.39
N ALA A 3 -30.62 -35.53 -21.40
CA ALA A 3 -31.24 -36.10 -20.21
C ALA A 3 -30.16 -36.72 -19.32
N ILE A 4 -30.15 -36.35 -18.04
CA ILE A 4 -29.35 -37.00 -17.01
C ILE A 4 -30.14 -38.25 -16.58
N THR A 5 -29.72 -39.41 -17.06
CA THR A 5 -30.34 -40.69 -16.69
C THR A 5 -29.68 -41.19 -15.40
N PHE A 6 -30.42 -41.18 -14.29
CA PHE A 6 -29.98 -41.80 -13.03
C PHE A 6 -30.39 -43.28 -13.04
N HIS A 7 -29.45 -44.20 -13.28
CA HIS A 7 -29.67 -45.62 -13.04
C HIS A 7 -29.43 -45.95 -11.57
N LEU A 8 -30.50 -46.22 -10.83
CA LEU A 8 -30.46 -46.77 -9.48
C LEU A 8 -30.28 -48.29 -9.59
N VAL A 9 -29.03 -48.76 -9.51
CA VAL A 9 -28.74 -50.19 -9.34
C VAL A 9 -28.20 -50.40 -7.93
N ALA A 10 -28.96 -51.14 -7.11
CA ALA A 10 -28.51 -51.76 -5.87
C ALA A 10 -27.86 -50.85 -4.79
N GLY A 11 -28.48 -49.72 -4.45
CA GLY A 11 -28.26 -49.05 -3.17
C GLY A 11 -26.87 -48.42 -2.93
N LYS A 12 -26.02 -48.34 -3.94
CA LYS A 12 -24.78 -47.54 -3.91
C LYS A 12 -24.91 -46.43 -4.94
N ILE A 13 -24.82 -45.17 -4.50
CA ILE A 13 -24.63 -44.03 -5.40
C ILE A 13 -23.21 -44.19 -5.98
N GLU A 14 -23.09 -44.70 -7.20
CA GLU A 14 -21.82 -44.70 -7.92
C GLU A 14 -21.47 -43.26 -8.34
N ILE A 15 -20.55 -42.63 -7.60
CA ILE A 15 -19.92 -41.35 -7.94
C ILE A 15 -18.88 -41.55 -9.07
N LEU A 16 -19.15 -42.44 -10.05
CA LEU A 16 -18.10 -42.94 -10.96
C LEU A 16 -17.92 -42.14 -12.26
N GLN A 17 -18.81 -41.22 -12.63
CA GLN A 17 -18.70 -40.49 -13.92
C GLN A 17 -18.32 -39.00 -13.81
N ILE A 18 -18.34 -38.43 -12.60
CA ILE A 18 -17.94 -37.03 -12.35
C ILE A 18 -16.41 -36.80 -12.47
N PRO A 19 -15.50 -37.73 -12.10
CA PRO A 19 -14.06 -37.43 -12.11
C PRO A 19 -13.41 -37.44 -13.51
N PHE A 20 -14.04 -38.03 -14.53
CA PHE A 20 -13.46 -38.08 -15.90
C PHE A 20 -13.87 -36.89 -16.78
N LEU A 21 -15.04 -36.30 -16.54
CA LEU A 21 -15.51 -35.13 -17.30
C LEU A 21 -14.85 -33.83 -16.84
N THR A 22 -14.42 -33.75 -15.58
CA THR A 22 -13.74 -32.57 -15.03
C THR A 22 -12.39 -32.26 -15.68
N PRO A 23 -11.43 -33.20 -15.88
CA PRO A 23 -10.18 -32.90 -16.57
C PRO A 23 -10.40 -32.52 -18.03
N ILE A 24 -11.38 -33.14 -18.72
CA ILE A 24 -11.73 -32.80 -20.10
C ILE A 24 -12.27 -31.37 -20.18
N ALA A 25 -13.20 -31.00 -19.29
CA ALA A 25 -13.74 -29.64 -19.22
C ALA A 25 -12.66 -28.60 -18.88
N LEU A 26 -11.76 -28.91 -17.93
CA LEU A 26 -10.64 -28.03 -17.58
C LEU A 26 -9.66 -27.86 -18.74
N PHE A 27 -9.37 -28.93 -19.48
CA PHE A 27 -8.52 -28.87 -20.66
C PHE A 27 -9.16 -28.06 -21.79
N ALA A 28 -10.45 -28.30 -22.09
CA ALA A 28 -11.20 -27.50 -23.07
C ALA A 28 -11.26 -26.02 -22.67
N TRP A 29 -11.45 -25.72 -21.39
CA TRP A 29 -11.40 -24.35 -20.87
C TRP A 29 -10.01 -23.72 -21.02
N ALA A 30 -8.93 -24.45 -20.71
CA ALA A 30 -7.56 -23.96 -20.89
C ALA A 30 -7.25 -23.66 -22.36
N LEU A 31 -7.68 -24.53 -23.28
CA LEU A 31 -7.58 -24.30 -24.72
C LEU A 31 -8.37 -23.07 -25.16
N TYR A 32 -9.60 -22.90 -24.65
CA TYR A 32 -10.41 -21.72 -24.92
C TYR A 32 -9.72 -20.44 -24.42
N CYS A 33 -9.18 -20.42 -23.20
CA CYS A 33 -8.44 -19.27 -22.68
C CYS A 33 -7.22 -18.94 -23.53
N ALA A 34 -6.46 -19.95 -23.98
CA ALA A 34 -5.33 -19.74 -24.88
C ALA A 34 -5.78 -19.18 -26.23
N PHE A 35 -6.81 -19.77 -26.82
CA PHE A 35 -7.38 -19.28 -28.08
C PHE A 35 -7.86 -17.83 -27.94
N TYR A 36 -8.64 -17.52 -26.91
CA TYR A 36 -9.11 -16.16 -26.65
C TYR A 36 -7.95 -15.18 -26.49
N ALA A 37 -6.93 -15.52 -25.70
CA ALA A 37 -5.79 -14.65 -25.40
C ALA A 37 -5.00 -14.22 -26.66
N TYR A 38 -4.86 -15.10 -27.65
CA TYR A 38 -4.05 -14.82 -28.85
C TYR A 38 -4.87 -14.34 -30.05
N PHE A 39 -6.11 -14.80 -30.18
CA PHE A 39 -6.91 -14.50 -31.38
C PHE A 39 -7.95 -13.41 -31.13
N LEU A 40 -8.61 -13.39 -29.96
CA LEU A 40 -9.79 -12.55 -29.70
C LEU A 40 -9.53 -11.40 -28.71
N SER A 41 -8.47 -11.49 -27.90
CA SER A 41 -8.20 -10.52 -26.84
C SER A 41 -7.86 -9.14 -27.41
N PRO A 42 -8.44 -8.05 -26.87
CA PRO A 42 -8.12 -6.69 -27.29
C PRO A 42 -6.66 -6.32 -27.04
N ILE A 43 -6.01 -6.98 -26.07
CA ILE A 43 -4.60 -6.74 -25.70
C ILE A 43 -3.62 -7.69 -26.42
N ARG A 44 -4.06 -8.46 -27.43
CA ARG A 44 -3.20 -9.43 -28.13
C ARG A 44 -1.92 -8.85 -28.74
N HIS A 45 -1.96 -7.57 -29.13
CA HIS A 45 -0.85 -6.84 -29.73
C HIS A 45 0.21 -6.38 -28.71
N ILE A 46 -0.11 -6.40 -27.42
CA ILE A 46 0.81 -5.97 -26.35
C ILE A 46 1.74 -7.15 -26.04
N PRO A 47 3.07 -6.94 -25.89
CA PRO A 47 4.02 -8.01 -25.60
C PRO A 47 3.83 -8.55 -24.16
N GLY A 48 4.28 -9.78 -23.92
CA GLY A 48 4.22 -10.40 -22.59
C GLY A 48 4.33 -11.93 -22.64
N PRO A 49 4.63 -12.57 -21.49
CA PRO A 49 4.82 -14.02 -21.41
C PRO A 49 3.57 -14.81 -21.77
N PHE A 50 3.78 -16.04 -22.23
CA PHE A 50 2.68 -16.93 -22.63
C PHE A 50 1.64 -17.10 -21.51
N TRP A 51 2.09 -17.50 -20.32
CA TRP A 51 1.19 -17.80 -19.21
C TRP A 51 0.46 -16.56 -18.70
N SER A 52 1.09 -15.40 -18.72
CA SER A 52 0.50 -14.12 -18.30
C SER A 52 -0.64 -13.68 -19.22
N ARG A 53 -0.59 -14.04 -20.50
CA ARG A 53 -1.70 -13.78 -21.45
C ARG A 53 -2.88 -14.72 -21.26
N VAL A 54 -2.61 -15.98 -20.88
CA VAL A 54 -3.61 -17.05 -20.81
C VAL A 54 -4.29 -17.13 -19.45
N THR A 55 -3.57 -16.84 -18.36
CA THR A 55 -4.08 -17.01 -17.00
C THR A 55 -3.48 -15.99 -16.02
N PRO A 56 -4.25 -15.53 -15.01
CA PRO A 56 -3.73 -14.64 -13.97
C PRO A 56 -2.82 -15.36 -12.95
N ILE A 57 -2.65 -16.69 -13.04
CA ILE A 57 -1.94 -17.50 -12.05
C ILE A 57 -0.52 -17.01 -11.76
N PRO A 58 0.36 -16.70 -12.75
CA PRO A 58 1.71 -16.23 -12.46
C PRO A 58 1.73 -14.96 -11.62
N LEU A 59 0.87 -13.99 -11.96
CA LEU A 59 0.72 -12.74 -11.21
C LEU A 59 0.18 -12.98 -9.79
N ARG A 60 -0.78 -13.91 -9.63
CA ARG A 60 -1.31 -14.29 -8.31
C ARG A 60 -0.24 -14.97 -7.46
N ILE A 61 0.55 -15.88 -8.02
CA ILE A 61 1.68 -16.52 -7.33
C ILE A 61 2.69 -15.46 -6.90
N ALA A 62 3.07 -14.54 -7.80
CA ALA A 62 3.95 -13.43 -7.46
C ALA A 62 3.37 -12.57 -6.32
N THR A 63 2.06 -12.30 -6.35
CA THR A 63 1.36 -11.54 -5.30
C THR A 63 1.37 -12.28 -3.96
N PHE A 64 1.05 -13.56 -3.93
CA PHE A 64 1.12 -14.40 -2.72
C PHE A 64 2.54 -14.54 -2.16
N ARG A 65 3.54 -14.52 -3.04
CA ARG A 65 4.96 -14.55 -2.67
C ARG A 65 5.52 -13.18 -2.32
N ASN A 66 4.70 -12.12 -2.26
CA ASN A 66 5.15 -10.77 -1.94
C ASN A 66 6.15 -10.21 -3.00
N LYS A 67 6.08 -10.70 -4.24
CA LYS A 67 6.99 -10.38 -5.37
C LYS A 67 6.24 -9.82 -6.57
N ARG A 68 5.05 -9.21 -6.37
CA ARG A 68 4.22 -8.67 -7.45
C ARG A 68 4.96 -7.59 -8.25
N TYR A 69 5.65 -6.69 -7.56
CA TYR A 69 6.45 -5.63 -8.17
C TYR A 69 7.64 -6.19 -8.94
N GLU A 70 8.46 -7.05 -8.33
CA GLU A 70 9.60 -7.72 -8.97
C GLU A 70 9.15 -8.40 -10.27
N TYR A 71 8.05 -9.16 -10.20
CA TYR A 71 7.48 -9.81 -11.37
C TYR A 71 7.12 -8.79 -12.47
N ALA A 72 6.46 -7.68 -12.13
CA ALA A 72 6.11 -6.66 -13.12
C ALA A 72 7.34 -5.94 -13.71
N HIS A 73 8.32 -5.63 -12.87
CA HIS A 73 9.58 -4.96 -13.25
C HIS A 73 10.42 -5.81 -14.21
N GLU A 74 10.60 -7.10 -13.90
CA GLU A 74 11.34 -8.02 -14.76
C GLU A 74 10.66 -8.22 -16.12
N LEU A 75 9.32 -8.13 -16.16
CA LEU A 75 8.57 -8.14 -17.41
C LEU A 75 8.75 -6.87 -18.23
N LEU A 76 8.74 -5.68 -17.60
CA LEU A 76 9.04 -4.43 -18.30
C LEU A 76 10.46 -4.43 -18.88
N LYS A 77 11.46 -4.89 -18.10
CA LYS A 77 12.85 -5.04 -18.58
C LYS A 77 12.94 -5.92 -19.82
N LYS A 78 12.16 -7.00 -19.88
CA LYS A 78 12.23 -8.00 -20.95
C LYS A 78 11.41 -7.64 -22.19
N TYR A 79 10.23 -7.05 -22.02
CA TYR A 79 9.24 -6.87 -23.09
C TYR A 79 9.06 -5.41 -23.51
N GLY A 80 9.67 -4.46 -22.80
CA GLY A 80 9.58 -3.03 -23.09
C GLY A 80 8.56 -2.31 -22.20
N PRO A 81 8.20 -1.06 -22.55
CA PRO A 81 7.55 -0.14 -21.63
C PRO A 81 6.08 -0.46 -21.32
N ILE A 82 5.45 -1.37 -22.08
CA ILE A 82 4.07 -1.82 -21.88
C ILE A 82 4.04 -3.34 -22.00
N VAL A 83 3.55 -4.03 -20.96
CA VAL A 83 3.58 -5.50 -20.89
C VAL A 83 2.31 -6.10 -20.28
N VAL A 84 1.89 -7.27 -20.78
CA VAL A 84 0.77 -8.04 -20.21
C VAL A 84 1.21 -8.73 -18.91
N LEU A 85 0.52 -8.43 -17.80
CA LEU A 85 0.72 -9.11 -16.50
C LEU A 85 -0.25 -10.28 -16.27
N ALA A 86 -1.49 -10.12 -16.73
CA ALA A 86 -2.58 -11.09 -16.66
C ALA A 86 -3.50 -10.90 -17.89
N PRO A 87 -4.43 -11.83 -18.20
CA PRO A 87 -5.29 -11.73 -19.38
C PRO A 87 -6.11 -10.43 -19.47
N ASP A 88 -6.38 -9.81 -18.32
CA ASP A 88 -7.15 -8.59 -18.12
C ASP A 88 -6.30 -7.42 -17.58
N GLN A 89 -4.98 -7.57 -17.47
CA GLN A 89 -4.10 -6.57 -16.84
C GLN A 89 -2.84 -6.31 -17.66
N VAL A 90 -2.60 -5.03 -17.91
CA VAL A 90 -1.39 -4.51 -18.55
C VAL A 90 -0.67 -3.63 -17.54
N HIS A 91 0.66 -3.65 -17.57
CA HIS A 91 1.51 -2.78 -16.78
C HIS A 91 2.40 -1.96 -17.69
N THR A 92 2.68 -0.73 -17.27
CA THR A 92 3.42 0.22 -18.08
C THR A 92 4.26 1.14 -17.22
N ASN A 93 5.44 1.49 -17.72
CA ASN A 93 6.26 2.60 -17.23
C ASN A 93 6.32 3.77 -18.24
N ASP A 94 5.47 3.74 -19.27
CA ASP A 94 5.31 4.80 -20.26
C ASP A 94 4.66 6.04 -19.65
N ASP A 95 5.30 7.19 -19.82
CA ASP A 95 4.90 8.48 -19.24
C ASP A 95 3.63 9.04 -19.91
N MET A 96 3.43 8.78 -21.19
CA MET A 96 2.24 9.17 -21.93
C MET A 96 1.02 8.36 -21.52
N ALA A 97 1.21 7.06 -21.26
CA ALA A 97 0.17 6.17 -20.74
C ALA A 97 -0.35 6.64 -19.37
N MET A 98 0.49 7.26 -18.53
CA MET A 98 0.05 7.79 -17.23
C MET A 98 -1.07 8.82 -17.39
N LYS A 99 -1.01 9.70 -18.40
CA LYS A 99 -2.06 10.70 -18.63
C LYS A 99 -3.41 10.07 -18.97
N ILE A 100 -3.38 8.96 -19.70
CA ILE A 100 -4.58 8.19 -20.09
C ILE A 100 -5.14 7.45 -18.88
N ILE A 101 -4.28 6.74 -18.13
CA ILE A 101 -4.67 5.94 -16.97
C ILE A 101 -5.27 6.82 -15.86
N TYR A 102 -4.70 8.01 -15.64
CA TYR A 102 -5.13 8.95 -14.61
C TYR A 102 -6.17 9.97 -15.09
N ASP A 103 -6.68 9.83 -16.32
CA ASP A 103 -7.78 10.66 -16.80
C ASP A 103 -9.02 10.50 -15.90
N ARG A 104 -9.79 11.60 -15.77
CA ARG A 104 -10.99 11.61 -14.91
C ARG A 104 -12.07 10.65 -15.38
N ASN A 105 -12.10 10.31 -16.67
CA ASN A 105 -13.08 9.41 -17.25
C ASN A 105 -12.62 7.94 -17.18
N SER A 106 -11.37 7.68 -16.79
CA SER A 106 -10.85 6.34 -16.60
C SER A 106 -11.35 5.78 -15.26
N PRO A 107 -12.18 4.71 -15.26
CA PRO A 107 -12.69 4.12 -14.03
C PRO A 107 -11.58 3.32 -13.34
N LYS A 108 -11.65 3.27 -12.00
CA LYS A 108 -10.78 2.36 -11.23
C LYS A 108 -11.23 0.91 -11.43
N THR A 109 -10.29 -0.02 -11.28
CA THR A 109 -10.60 -1.45 -11.27
C THR A 109 -11.35 -1.85 -9.99
N SER A 110 -12.06 -2.99 -10.05
CA SER A 110 -12.76 -3.58 -8.90
C SER A 110 -11.88 -3.80 -7.66
N PHE A 111 -10.55 -3.90 -7.82
CA PHE A 111 -9.56 -3.84 -6.73
C PHE A 111 -9.92 -2.77 -5.69
N TYR A 112 -10.22 -1.55 -6.14
CA TYR A 112 -10.52 -0.44 -5.24
C TYR A 112 -11.87 -0.57 -4.56
N LYS A 113 -12.86 -1.19 -5.20
CA LYS A 113 -14.18 -1.43 -4.60
C LYS A 113 -14.04 -2.28 -3.34
N ASP A 114 -13.23 -3.33 -3.42
CA ASP A 114 -12.99 -4.20 -2.28
C ASP A 114 -12.02 -3.55 -1.30
N ALA A 115 -10.90 -2.98 -1.75
CA ALA A 115 -9.94 -2.32 -0.86
C ALA A 115 -10.55 -1.12 -0.09
N GLY A 116 -11.45 -0.38 -0.71
CA GLY A 116 -12.04 0.85 -0.18
C GLY A 116 -13.41 0.69 0.50
N ARG A 117 -13.87 -0.53 0.74
CA ARG A 117 -15.15 -0.78 1.44
C ARG A 117 -14.92 -1.40 2.80
N TYR A 118 -15.51 -0.79 3.82
CA TYR A 118 -15.40 -1.26 5.20
C TYR A 118 -16.71 -1.10 5.97
N LYS A 119 -17.25 -2.19 6.54
CA LYS A 119 -18.52 -2.21 7.32
C LYS A 119 -19.67 -1.40 6.70
N GLY A 120 -19.83 -1.48 5.38
CA GLY A 120 -20.88 -0.75 4.64
C GLY A 120 -20.52 0.71 4.28
N VAL A 121 -19.45 1.26 4.85
CA VAL A 121 -18.91 2.57 4.49
C VAL A 121 -18.03 2.44 3.25
N HIS A 122 -18.29 3.30 2.27
CA HIS A 122 -17.49 3.44 1.05
C HIS A 122 -16.49 4.58 1.24
N MET A 123 -15.22 4.23 1.45
CA MET A 123 -14.14 5.22 1.51
C MET A 123 -13.92 5.83 0.12
N ILE A 124 -13.43 7.06 0.07
CA ILE A 124 -13.08 7.76 -1.18
C ILE A 124 -12.15 6.92 -2.08
N LEU A 125 -11.25 6.13 -1.47
CA LEU A 125 -10.37 5.22 -2.19
C LEU A 125 -11.14 4.19 -3.02
N GLY A 126 -12.28 3.70 -2.52
CA GLY A 126 -13.10 2.68 -3.16
C GLY A 126 -14.19 3.18 -4.10
N MET A 127 -14.28 4.49 -4.30
CA MET A 127 -15.15 5.09 -5.30
C MET A 127 -14.52 4.92 -6.69
N ILE A 128 -15.16 4.08 -7.50
CA ILE A 128 -14.65 3.63 -8.80
C ILE A 128 -14.68 4.77 -9.82
N GLU A 129 -15.87 5.33 -10.00
CA GLU A 129 -16.12 6.48 -10.86
C GLU A 129 -15.64 7.76 -10.20
N HIS A 130 -14.92 8.58 -10.95
CA HIS A 130 -14.45 9.88 -10.44
C HIS A 130 -15.63 10.77 -10.00
N SER A 131 -16.72 10.80 -10.78
CA SER A 131 -17.93 11.59 -10.51
C SER A 131 -18.49 11.35 -9.11
N SER A 132 -18.54 10.10 -8.66
CA SER A 132 -19.01 9.72 -7.32
C SER A 132 -18.12 10.21 -6.18
N ALA A 133 -16.83 10.43 -6.46
CA ALA A 133 -15.86 10.86 -5.46
C ALA A 133 -15.73 12.38 -5.33
N VAL A 134 -16.26 13.15 -6.29
CA VAL A 134 -16.01 14.61 -6.41
C VAL A 134 -16.35 15.35 -5.12
N SER A 135 -17.54 15.12 -4.55
CA SER A 135 -18.01 15.85 -3.37
C SER A 135 -17.11 15.59 -2.15
N ILE A 136 -16.90 14.31 -1.81
CA ILE A 136 -16.06 13.91 -0.66
C ILE A 136 -14.61 14.33 -0.87
N ARG A 137 -14.10 14.21 -2.11
CA ARG A 137 -12.75 14.64 -2.46
C ARG A 137 -12.57 16.14 -2.29
N SER A 138 -13.53 16.93 -2.75
CA SER A 138 -13.52 18.39 -2.62
C SER A 138 -13.44 18.79 -1.15
N ASN A 139 -14.28 18.19 -0.29
CA ASN A 139 -14.28 18.47 1.14
C ASN A 139 -12.95 18.07 1.80
N LEU A 140 -12.44 16.87 1.49
CA LEU A 140 -11.17 16.40 2.06
C LEU A 140 -9.96 17.22 1.59
N LEU A 141 -9.94 17.60 0.31
CA LEU A 141 -8.88 18.45 -0.24
C LEU A 141 -8.79 19.77 0.51
N GLN A 142 -9.90 20.31 1.01
CA GLN A 142 -9.91 21.55 1.79
C GLN A 142 -9.09 21.44 3.08
N CYS A 143 -9.04 20.26 3.72
CA CYS A 143 -8.29 20.01 4.95
C CYS A 143 -6.78 20.16 4.76
N PHE A 144 -6.24 19.68 3.63
CA PHE A 144 -4.79 19.61 3.36
C PHE A 144 -4.30 20.66 2.35
N GLN A 145 -5.01 21.78 2.22
CA GLN A 145 -4.51 22.91 1.41
C GLN A 145 -3.40 23.62 2.17
N ASN A 146 -2.43 24.20 1.45
CA ASN A 146 -1.31 24.95 2.03
C ASN A 146 -1.71 25.92 3.15
N LYS A 147 -2.87 26.57 2.99
CA LYS A 147 -3.48 27.46 3.98
C LYS A 147 -3.66 26.84 5.38
N ASN A 148 -4.12 25.60 5.42
CA ASN A 148 -4.39 24.87 6.65
C ASN A 148 -3.11 24.19 7.15
N LEU A 149 -2.05 24.13 6.34
CA LEU A 149 -0.80 23.50 6.77
C LEU A 149 -0.08 24.30 7.86
N SER A 150 -0.37 25.60 8.02
CA SER A 150 0.20 26.39 9.13
C SER A 150 -0.33 25.92 10.49
N SER A 151 -1.65 25.71 10.61
CA SER A 151 -2.21 25.11 11.84
C SER A 151 -1.73 23.68 12.06
N LEU A 152 -1.36 22.97 10.98
CA LEU A 152 -0.77 21.64 11.08
C LEU A 152 0.75 21.68 11.27
N SER A 153 1.42 22.79 10.94
CA SER A 153 2.89 22.89 10.97
C SER A 153 3.41 22.89 12.37
N ASP A 154 2.67 23.48 13.31
CA ASP A 154 3.04 23.45 14.72
C ASP A 154 3.03 22.01 15.26
N SER A 155 2.04 21.22 14.85
CA SER A 155 1.99 19.78 15.16
C SER A 155 3.15 19.02 14.49
N MET A 156 3.37 19.21 13.18
CA MET A 156 4.49 18.59 12.45
C MET A 156 5.84 18.95 13.08
N GLU A 157 6.08 20.24 13.34
CA GLU A 157 7.31 20.76 13.94
C GLU A 157 7.51 20.21 15.35
N SER A 158 6.46 20.13 16.16
CA SER A 158 6.51 19.49 17.48
C SER A 158 6.99 18.03 17.40
N HIS A 159 6.44 17.23 16.48
CA HIS A 159 6.84 15.83 16.30
C HIS A 159 8.24 15.68 15.72
N ILE A 160 8.63 16.53 14.77
CA ILE A 160 9.97 16.56 14.19
C ILE A 160 11.01 16.97 15.25
N ASN A 161 10.72 17.98 16.07
CA ASN A 161 11.59 18.41 17.16
C ASN A 161 11.71 17.33 18.25
N ALA A 162 10.63 16.62 18.56
CA ALA A 162 10.68 15.46 19.45
C ALA A 162 11.57 14.35 18.87
N PHE A 163 11.48 14.11 17.56
CA PHE A 163 12.36 13.16 16.87
C PHE A 163 13.82 13.60 16.90
N VAL A 164 14.13 14.86 16.60
CA VAL A 164 15.48 15.43 16.70
C VAL A 164 16.04 15.27 18.12
N LYS A 165 15.25 15.58 19.14
CA LYS A 165 15.65 15.40 20.54
C LYS A 165 15.96 13.94 20.86
N LEU A 166 15.14 13.01 20.38
CA LEU A 166 15.37 11.57 20.53
C LEU A 166 16.68 11.15 19.84
N LEU A 167 16.97 11.66 18.65
CA LEU A 167 18.23 11.37 17.95
C LEU A 167 19.46 11.87 18.73
N TYR A 168 19.40 13.07 19.32
CA TYR A 168 20.47 13.58 20.18
C TYR A 168 20.68 12.68 21.41
N GLN A 169 19.61 12.32 22.12
CA GLN A 169 19.69 11.44 23.31
C GLN A 169 20.28 10.07 22.96
N ARG A 170 19.96 9.52 21.78
CA ARG A 170 20.53 8.27 21.31
C ARG A 170 22.00 8.42 20.92
N ALA A 171 22.37 9.53 20.29
CA ALA A 171 23.76 9.82 19.94
C ALA A 171 24.65 9.94 21.20
N GLU A 172 24.17 10.58 22.26
CA GLU A 172 24.86 10.67 23.57
C GLU A 172 25.13 9.30 24.20
N ARG A 173 24.26 8.31 23.94
CA ARG A 173 24.40 6.93 24.41
C ARG A 173 25.23 6.04 23.48
N ASN A 174 25.83 6.61 22.43
CA ASN A 174 26.50 5.87 21.35
C ASN A 174 25.57 4.93 20.58
N GLU A 175 24.27 5.22 20.54
CA GLU A 175 23.24 4.45 19.82
C GLU A 175 22.73 5.18 18.56
N SER A 176 23.63 5.83 17.82
CA SER A 176 23.34 6.71 16.67
C SER A 176 22.88 5.99 15.40
N THR A 177 22.93 4.67 15.37
CA THR A 177 22.45 3.85 14.25
C THR A 177 21.04 3.34 14.54
N LEU A 178 20.12 3.57 13.60
CA LEU A 178 18.71 3.24 13.79
C LEU A 178 18.06 2.74 12.50
N ASP A 179 17.01 1.93 12.65
CA ASP A 179 16.16 1.47 11.56
C ASP A 179 15.28 2.64 11.04
N GLY A 180 15.70 3.24 9.94
CA GLY A 180 15.07 4.44 9.38
C GLY A 180 13.59 4.22 9.06
N ILE A 181 13.23 3.04 8.56
CA ILE A 181 11.84 2.73 8.22
C ILE A 181 10.97 2.65 9.48
N PHE A 182 11.46 1.98 10.52
CA PHE A 182 10.73 1.86 11.77
C PHE A 182 10.46 3.24 12.39
N TRP A 183 11.52 4.04 12.54
CA TRP A 183 11.43 5.33 13.21
C TRP A 183 10.67 6.40 12.41
N LEU A 184 10.86 6.44 11.09
CA LEU A 184 10.08 7.34 10.23
C LEU A 184 8.60 6.97 10.21
N ARG A 185 8.25 5.68 10.30
CA ARG A 185 6.84 5.27 10.42
C ARG A 185 6.22 5.71 11.73
N LEU A 186 6.95 5.63 12.85
CA LEU A 186 6.46 6.14 14.13
C LEU A 186 6.22 7.65 14.06
N LEU A 187 7.18 8.40 13.50
CA LEU A 187 7.03 9.85 13.28
C LEU A 187 5.81 10.17 12.42
N THR A 188 5.63 9.51 11.29
CA THR A 188 4.48 9.72 10.40
C THR A 188 3.16 9.33 11.06
N LEU A 189 3.15 8.25 11.87
CA LEU A 189 1.94 7.84 12.59
C LEU A 189 1.58 8.87 13.67
N ASP A 190 2.52 9.31 14.51
CA ASP A 190 2.28 10.35 15.52
C ASP A 190 1.77 11.65 14.87
N THR A 191 2.41 12.06 13.77
CA THR A 191 2.06 13.28 13.05
C THR A 191 0.66 13.16 12.44
N VAL A 192 0.34 12.07 11.74
CA VAL A 192 -0.98 11.91 11.11
C VAL A 192 -2.09 11.70 12.14
N THR A 193 -1.81 11.02 13.26
CA THR A 193 -2.81 10.82 14.32
C THR A 193 -3.13 12.13 15.02
N ASP A 194 -2.11 12.95 15.33
CA ASP A 194 -2.31 14.26 15.93
C ASP A 194 -3.06 15.20 14.97
N ILE A 195 -2.70 15.21 13.69
CA ILE A 195 -3.36 16.06 12.69
C ILE A 195 -4.82 15.65 12.46
N LEU A 196 -5.12 14.35 12.34
CA LEU A 196 -6.46 13.88 12.03
C LEU A 196 -7.40 13.95 13.23
N TRP A 197 -6.85 13.80 14.43
CA TRP A 197 -7.63 13.49 15.61
C TRP A 197 -7.29 14.31 16.86
N GLY A 198 -6.23 15.12 16.83
CA GLY A 198 -5.71 15.83 17.99
C GLY A 198 -5.17 14.91 19.08
N ASP A 199 -4.89 13.65 18.76
CA ASP A 199 -4.44 12.65 19.73
C ASP A 199 -2.92 12.46 19.63
N LYS A 200 -2.22 12.79 20.72
CA LYS A 200 -0.76 12.62 20.85
C LYS A 200 -0.49 11.27 21.48
N HIS A 201 -0.20 10.29 20.63
CA HIS A 201 0.14 8.94 21.10
C HIS A 201 1.56 8.81 21.62
N ASP A 202 2.40 9.82 21.36
CA ASP A 202 3.77 9.86 21.85
C ASP A 202 4.50 8.55 21.48
N LEU A 203 4.23 8.00 20.28
CA LEU A 203 4.76 6.72 19.83
C LEU A 203 6.29 6.77 19.74
N LEU A 204 6.83 7.92 19.36
CA LEU A 204 8.26 8.22 19.35
C LEU A 204 8.89 8.18 20.75
N THR A 205 8.26 8.77 21.76
CA THR A 205 8.84 8.87 23.12
C THR A 205 8.64 7.58 23.93
N ASN A 206 7.59 6.82 23.64
CA ASN A 206 7.26 5.54 24.27
C ASN A 206 7.73 4.31 23.45
N SER A 207 8.67 4.50 22.51
CA SER A 207 9.13 3.48 21.55
C SER A 207 9.72 2.20 22.18
N GLY A 208 9.95 2.18 23.49
CA GLY A 208 10.43 1.02 24.26
C GLY A 208 9.33 0.10 24.84
N GLY A 209 8.05 0.45 24.72
CA GLY A 209 6.89 -0.30 25.25
C GLY A 209 5.92 -0.83 24.17
N ASP A 210 4.70 -1.20 24.59
CA ASP A 210 3.58 -1.84 23.84
C ASP A 210 3.13 -1.13 22.52
N ASN A 211 3.82 -0.07 22.11
CA ASN A 211 3.68 0.69 20.86
C ASN A 211 3.98 -0.14 19.60
N SER A 212 4.69 -1.26 19.76
CA SER A 212 4.78 -2.28 18.71
C SER A 212 3.39 -2.79 18.29
N GLY A 213 2.40 -2.76 19.18
CA GLY A 213 1.03 -3.22 18.93
C GLY A 213 0.30 -2.41 17.86
N LEU A 214 0.22 -1.08 17.97
CA LEU A 214 -0.50 -0.26 16.99
C LEU A 214 0.15 -0.34 15.61
N LEU A 215 1.49 -0.23 15.55
CA LEU A 215 2.24 -0.34 14.30
C LEU A 215 2.05 -1.73 13.66
N THR A 216 2.12 -2.80 14.46
CA THR A 216 1.87 -4.18 13.98
C THR A 216 0.46 -4.32 13.43
N LYS A 217 -0.55 -3.79 14.13
CA LYS A 217 -1.95 -3.84 13.70
C LYS A 217 -2.18 -3.03 12.42
N PHE A 218 -1.55 -1.86 12.31
CA PHE A 218 -1.60 -1.03 11.10
C PHE A 218 -0.98 -1.72 9.88
N HIS A 219 0.14 -2.42 10.08
CA HIS A 219 0.76 -3.23 9.03
C HIS A 219 -0.10 -4.43 8.62
N GLN A 220 -0.60 -5.16 9.61
CA GLN A 220 -1.54 -6.26 9.40
C GLN A 220 -2.78 -5.81 8.63
N PHE A 221 -3.35 -4.68 9.02
CA PHE A 221 -4.45 -4.00 8.33
C PHE A 221 -4.11 -3.73 6.87
N SER A 222 -3.03 -2.98 6.61
CA SER A 222 -2.67 -2.52 5.27
C SER A 222 -2.43 -3.70 4.31
N ARG A 223 -1.73 -4.73 4.78
CA ARG A 223 -1.46 -5.95 3.99
C ARG A 223 -2.73 -6.76 3.75
N PHE A 224 -3.58 -6.93 4.76
CA PHE A 224 -4.83 -7.68 4.61
C PHE A 224 -5.76 -7.00 3.60
N MET A 225 -5.86 -5.66 3.66
CA MET A 225 -6.61 -4.86 2.70
C MET A 225 -6.08 -5.02 1.27
N ALA A 226 -4.76 -4.95 1.08
CA ALA A 226 -4.13 -5.14 -0.23
C ALA A 226 -4.35 -6.54 -0.80
N LEU A 227 -4.09 -7.58 0.00
CA LEU A 227 -4.30 -8.98 -0.43
C LEU A 227 -5.77 -9.25 -0.77
N ARG A 228 -6.71 -8.73 0.03
CA ARG A 228 -8.14 -8.83 -0.28
C ARG A 228 -8.48 -8.15 -1.62
N GLY A 229 -7.88 -6.99 -1.90
CA GLY A 229 -8.09 -6.29 -3.17
C GLY A 229 -7.51 -7.03 -4.37
N PHE A 230 -6.28 -7.58 -4.24
CA PHE A 230 -5.60 -8.27 -5.35
C PHE A 230 -6.14 -9.68 -5.61
N LEU A 231 -6.66 -10.35 -4.58
CA LEU A 231 -7.04 -11.75 -4.62
C LEU A 231 -8.52 -11.89 -4.24
N SER A 232 -9.36 -11.89 -5.27
CA SER A 232 -10.80 -12.14 -5.13
C SER A 232 -11.04 -13.44 -4.34
N GLY A 233 -11.83 -13.38 -3.26
CA GLY A 233 -12.14 -14.54 -2.41
C GLY A 233 -11.09 -14.83 -1.34
N PHE A 234 -10.00 -14.05 -1.23
CA PHE A 234 -9.00 -14.21 -0.18
C PHE A 234 -9.60 -14.11 1.22
N GLU A 235 -10.49 -13.15 1.47
CA GLU A 235 -11.16 -13.01 2.77
C GLU A 235 -11.96 -14.28 3.14
N PHE A 236 -12.66 -14.87 2.17
CA PHE A 236 -13.39 -16.13 2.38
C PHE A 236 -12.43 -17.26 2.74
N TRP A 237 -11.34 -17.42 1.98
CA TRP A 237 -10.31 -18.42 2.27
C TRP A 237 -9.68 -18.22 3.66
N VAL A 238 -9.37 -16.99 4.07
CA VAL A 238 -8.81 -16.71 5.39
C VAL A 238 -9.78 -17.12 6.51
N ARG A 239 -11.09 -16.92 6.31
CA ARG A 239 -12.13 -17.31 7.27
C ARG A 239 -12.26 -18.81 7.42
N THR A 240 -12.22 -19.56 6.32
CA THR A 240 -12.48 -21.02 6.31
C THR A 240 -11.21 -21.84 6.52
N CYS A 241 -10.13 -21.52 5.81
CA CYS A 241 -8.93 -22.35 5.67
C CYS A 241 -7.62 -21.60 5.94
N GLY A 242 -7.68 -20.32 6.32
CA GLY A 242 -6.50 -19.49 6.56
C GLY A 242 -5.66 -19.96 7.74
N THR A 243 -4.34 -19.85 7.60
CA THR A 243 -3.38 -20.10 8.69
C THR A 243 -3.53 -19.06 9.81
N LYS A 244 -2.96 -19.33 10.99
CA LYS A 244 -2.94 -18.39 12.13
C LYS A 244 -2.44 -17.01 11.72
N HIS A 245 -1.36 -16.95 10.93
CA HIS A 245 -0.80 -15.72 10.39
C HIS A 245 -1.84 -14.83 9.68
N TYR A 246 -2.58 -15.38 8.72
CA TYR A 246 -3.58 -14.60 7.98
C TYR A 246 -4.82 -14.24 8.82
N LYS A 247 -5.17 -15.08 9.79
CA LYS A 247 -6.24 -14.79 10.75
C LYS A 247 -5.87 -13.66 11.71
N ASP A 248 -4.61 -13.60 12.14
CA ASP A 248 -4.08 -12.49 12.95
C ASP A 248 -4.02 -11.19 12.13
N MET A 249 -3.62 -11.26 10.85
CA MET A 249 -3.69 -10.09 9.95
C MET A 249 -5.12 -9.53 9.83
N ARG A 250 -6.11 -10.41 9.68
CA ARG A 250 -7.52 -10.03 9.67
C ARG A 250 -7.96 -9.42 11.01
N ARG A 251 -7.39 -9.83 12.15
CA ARG A 251 -7.71 -9.27 13.47
C ARG A 251 -7.16 -7.85 13.62
N GLY A 252 -5.91 -7.61 13.22
CA GLY A 252 -5.29 -6.28 13.23
C GLY A 252 -6.14 -5.25 12.47
N TRP A 253 -6.75 -5.65 11.35
CA TRP A 253 -7.72 -4.82 10.62
C TRP A 253 -8.90 -4.34 11.48
N TYR A 254 -9.51 -5.22 12.28
CA TYR A 254 -10.62 -4.85 13.17
C TYR A 254 -10.19 -3.96 14.32
N GLU A 255 -8.99 -4.19 14.86
CA GLU A 255 -8.48 -3.45 16.01
C GLU A 255 -8.14 -2.00 15.65
N VAL A 256 -7.63 -1.74 14.45
CA VAL A 256 -7.41 -0.38 13.93
C VAL A 256 -8.74 0.38 13.78
N ASP A 257 -9.82 -0.28 13.36
CA ASP A 257 -11.16 0.34 13.29
C ASP A 257 -11.73 0.69 14.66
N MET A 258 -11.61 -0.20 15.64
CA MET A 258 -12.05 0.11 17.02
C MET A 258 -11.30 1.31 17.59
N TYR A 259 -10.02 1.42 17.27
CA TYR A 259 -9.23 2.58 17.63
C TYR A 259 -9.74 3.84 16.91
N ALA A 260 -9.91 3.83 15.58
CA ALA A 260 -10.39 4.98 14.82
C ALA A 260 -11.75 5.52 15.32
N ARG A 261 -12.68 4.62 15.72
CA ARG A 261 -13.99 5.00 16.28
C ARG A 261 -13.89 5.75 17.60
N ARG A 262 -13.10 5.23 18.54
CA ARG A 262 -12.89 5.85 19.86
C ARG A 262 -12.30 7.26 19.75
N VAL A 263 -11.51 7.46 18.70
CA VAL A 263 -10.84 8.72 18.46
C VAL A 263 -11.77 9.71 17.72
N LEU A 264 -12.58 9.23 16.78
CA LEU A 264 -13.62 10.03 16.11
C LEU A 264 -14.64 10.61 17.10
N GLU A 265 -15.08 9.82 18.09
CA GLU A 265 -16.00 10.26 19.15
C GLU A 265 -15.47 11.46 19.96
N LYS A 266 -14.14 11.58 20.10
CA LYS A 266 -13.49 12.72 20.77
C LYS A 266 -13.39 13.95 19.86
N TRP A 267 -13.19 13.71 18.56
CA TRP A 267 -12.98 14.75 17.56
C TRP A 267 -14.27 15.47 17.18
N GLU A 268 -15.42 14.78 17.17
CA GLU A 268 -16.75 15.35 16.91
C GLU A 268 -17.19 16.43 17.94
N ALA A 269 -16.33 16.75 18.91
CA ALA A 269 -16.54 17.76 19.95
C ALA A 269 -15.96 19.17 19.63
N GLY A 270 -15.42 19.47 18.43
CA GLY A 270 -14.87 20.82 18.13
C GLY A 270 -14.82 21.23 16.64
N GLU A 271 -14.91 22.53 16.34
CA GLU A 271 -15.00 23.12 14.98
C GLU A 271 -14.00 24.27 14.71
N THR A 272 -13.52 24.48 13.46
CA THR A 272 -13.58 25.74 12.63
C THR A 272 -12.59 25.78 11.41
N LYS A 273 -12.52 26.93 10.68
CA LYS A 273 -12.53 27.15 9.21
C LYS A 273 -11.31 27.89 8.56
N SER A 274 -10.93 27.49 7.33
CA SER A 274 -10.73 28.19 6.01
C SER A 274 -9.74 29.36 5.62
N HIS A 275 -9.28 29.28 4.33
CA HIS A 275 -8.69 30.19 3.28
C HIS A 275 -7.15 30.51 3.25
N SER A 276 -6.35 30.70 2.17
CA SER A 276 -6.28 30.35 0.70
C SER A 276 -4.88 30.71 0.07
N ARG A 277 -4.55 30.17 -1.14
CA ARG A 277 -3.60 30.59 -2.23
C ARG A 277 -2.32 29.76 -2.60
N ASP A 278 -1.97 29.84 -3.89
CA ASP A 278 -1.39 28.81 -4.80
C ASP A 278 0.12 28.90 -5.16
N ALA A 279 0.65 27.82 -5.76
CA ALA A 279 2.03 27.66 -6.28
C ALA A 279 2.08 27.11 -7.73
N THR A 280 3.25 27.19 -8.39
CA THR A 280 3.44 27.20 -9.86
C THR A 280 3.68 25.83 -10.57
N GLU A 281 3.48 25.83 -11.90
CA GLU A 281 3.46 24.65 -12.79
C GLU A 281 4.82 24.00 -13.07
N ALA A 282 5.95 24.71 -12.90
CA ALA A 282 7.28 24.16 -13.18
C ALA A 282 7.69 23.06 -12.18
N MET A 283 7.09 23.04 -10.98
CA MET A 283 7.46 22.15 -9.87
C MET A 283 6.89 20.72 -9.99
N LYS A 284 6.03 20.44 -10.98
CA LYS A 284 5.19 19.23 -11.04
C LYS A 284 5.70 18.09 -11.94
N ARG A 285 6.84 18.24 -12.62
CA ARG A 285 7.01 17.49 -13.88
C ARG A 285 7.42 16.02 -13.79
N ASN A 286 8.02 15.49 -12.71
CA ASN A 286 8.47 14.08 -12.68
C ASN A 286 8.45 13.41 -11.28
N TRP A 287 7.53 13.79 -10.40
CA TRP A 287 7.38 13.20 -9.06
C TRP A 287 5.91 12.94 -8.74
N ILE A 288 5.46 11.68 -8.85
CA ILE A 288 4.06 11.26 -8.61
C ILE A 288 3.88 10.29 -7.42
N PRO A 289 4.61 10.37 -6.29
CA PRO A 289 4.35 9.48 -5.15
C PRO A 289 2.95 9.69 -4.57
N PHE A 290 2.35 10.82 -4.92
CA PHE A 290 0.99 11.19 -4.58
C PHE A 290 0.02 11.01 -5.75
N SER A 291 0.29 10.14 -6.73
CA SER A 291 -0.58 9.95 -7.91
C SER A 291 -0.70 11.22 -8.78
N TYR A 292 -1.50 11.19 -9.85
CA TYR A 292 -1.57 12.25 -10.86
C TYR A 292 -3.01 12.69 -11.15
N GLY A 293 -3.16 13.96 -11.58
CA GLY A 293 -4.41 14.51 -12.09
C GLY A 293 -5.59 14.41 -11.12
N SER A 294 -6.75 13.99 -11.65
CA SER A 294 -8.00 13.85 -10.90
C SER A 294 -7.93 12.85 -9.74
N ARG A 295 -6.90 11.99 -9.74
CA ARG A 295 -6.68 10.93 -8.75
C ARG A 295 -5.47 11.20 -7.84
N SER A 296 -4.92 12.42 -7.81
CA SER A 296 -3.81 12.76 -6.91
C SER A 296 -4.20 12.61 -5.42
N CYS A 297 -3.25 12.39 -4.53
CA CYS A 297 -3.49 12.23 -3.11
C CYS A 297 -4.02 13.56 -2.53
N PRO A 298 -5.16 13.55 -1.82
CA PRO A 298 -5.63 14.75 -1.15
C PRO A 298 -4.64 15.33 -0.14
N GLY A 299 -3.87 14.48 0.55
CA GLY A 299 -2.88 14.87 1.55
C GLY A 299 -1.50 15.22 0.99
N GLN A 300 -1.34 15.37 -0.33
CA GLN A 300 -0.03 15.61 -0.96
C GLN A 300 0.71 16.81 -0.38
N ASN A 301 0.01 17.95 -0.20
CA ASN A 301 0.67 19.15 0.28
C ASN A 301 1.13 19.01 1.73
N LEU A 302 0.34 18.30 2.56
CA LEU A 302 0.71 17.98 3.93
C LEU A 302 2.00 17.15 3.95
N GLY A 303 2.01 16.01 3.24
CA GLY A 303 3.19 15.13 3.20
C GLY A 303 4.44 15.81 2.62
N MET A 304 4.29 16.64 1.58
CA MET A 304 5.42 17.42 1.04
C MET A 304 5.95 18.47 2.00
N THR A 305 5.08 19.03 2.84
CA THR A 305 5.46 20.05 3.82
C THR A 305 6.18 19.39 5.00
N GLU A 306 5.63 18.30 5.53
CA GLU A 306 6.27 17.47 6.55
C GLU A 306 7.67 17.03 6.11
N LEU A 307 7.82 16.51 4.88
CA LEU A 307 9.11 16.10 4.34
C LEU A 307 10.14 17.25 4.27
N LYS A 308 9.72 18.46 3.94
CA LYS A 308 10.60 19.63 3.89
C LYS A 308 11.07 20.02 5.29
N TYR A 309 10.16 20.12 6.26
CA TYR A 309 10.51 20.41 7.64
C TYR A 309 11.42 19.35 8.22
N PHE A 310 11.08 18.08 7.99
CA PHE A 310 11.88 16.94 8.43
C PHE A 310 13.28 16.99 7.85
N LEU A 311 13.42 17.13 6.53
CA LEU A 311 14.72 17.16 5.87
C LEU A 311 15.55 18.36 6.33
N ALA A 312 14.93 19.54 6.45
CA ALA A 312 15.61 20.73 6.95
C ALA A 312 16.12 20.55 8.40
N ALA A 313 15.29 20.02 9.29
CA ALA A 313 15.66 19.75 10.67
C ALA A 313 16.79 18.72 10.75
N ILE A 314 16.67 17.60 10.04
CA ILE A 314 17.70 16.55 10.04
C ILE A 314 19.02 17.09 9.48
N LEU A 315 19.01 17.78 8.33
CA LEU A 315 20.24 18.30 7.72
C LEU A 315 20.89 19.43 8.52
N ARG A 316 20.12 20.16 9.35
CA ARG A 316 20.64 21.20 10.24
C ARG A 316 21.31 20.61 11.49
N HIS A 317 20.76 19.52 12.02
CA HIS A 317 21.19 18.96 13.30
C HIS A 317 22.14 17.77 13.16
N PHE A 318 22.04 17.01 12.06
CA PHE A 318 22.74 15.75 11.88
C PHE A 318 23.36 15.61 10.48
N ARG A 319 24.44 14.86 10.42
CA ARG A 319 24.95 14.27 9.18
C ARG A 319 24.47 12.82 9.12
N CYS A 320 23.69 12.50 8.11
CA CYS A 320 23.25 11.13 7.85
C CYS A 320 24.35 10.36 7.12
N GLN A 321 24.69 9.18 7.62
CA GLN A 321 25.70 8.29 7.05
C GLN A 321 25.17 6.87 6.97
N ILE A 322 25.69 6.09 6.03
CA ILE A 322 25.53 4.64 6.03
C ILE A 322 26.40 4.09 7.18
N PRO A 323 25.88 3.21 8.05
CA PRO A 323 26.66 2.61 9.13
C PRO A 323 27.90 1.86 8.65
N ASP A 324 28.95 1.86 9.48
CA ASP A 324 30.22 1.20 9.17
C ASP A 324 30.01 -0.32 8.93
N GLY A 325 30.63 -0.84 7.88
CA GLY A 325 30.49 -2.26 7.49
C GLY A 325 29.25 -2.59 6.65
N MET A 326 28.36 -1.62 6.38
CA MET A 326 27.39 -1.74 5.28
C MET A 326 27.91 -1.07 4.03
N HIS A 327 27.82 -1.79 2.91
CA HIS A 327 27.93 -1.18 1.60
C HIS A 327 26.63 -0.45 1.26
N ASP A 328 26.70 0.54 0.38
CA ASP A 328 25.53 1.13 -0.30
C ASP A 328 24.92 0.09 -1.26
N SER A 329 24.50 -1.06 -0.70
CA SER A 329 23.71 -2.04 -1.39
C SER A 329 22.41 -1.34 -1.77
N GLN A 330 22.06 -1.41 -3.06
CA GLN A 330 20.87 -0.78 -3.62
C GLN A 330 19.69 -0.94 -2.65
N ILE A 331 19.19 0.18 -2.12
CA ILE A 331 17.93 0.19 -1.37
C ILE A 331 16.87 -0.33 -2.34
N GLU A 332 16.49 -1.59 -2.18
CA GLU A 332 15.55 -2.23 -3.07
C GLU A 332 14.16 -1.71 -2.74
N LEU A 333 13.54 -1.02 -3.69
CA LEU A 333 12.14 -0.61 -3.56
C LEU A 333 11.27 -1.87 -3.56
N ARG A 334 10.84 -2.26 -2.37
CA ARG A 334 9.91 -3.38 -2.16
C ARG A 334 8.53 -2.80 -1.92
N ASP A 335 7.57 -3.17 -2.77
CA ASP A 335 6.16 -2.77 -2.70
C ASP A 335 5.57 -3.03 -1.29
N PRO A 336 5.31 -2.01 -0.45
CA PRO A 336 4.85 -2.24 0.93
C PRO A 336 3.44 -2.87 1.03
N PHE A 337 2.68 -2.95 -0.06
CA PHE A 337 1.34 -3.55 -0.10
C PHE A 337 1.37 -5.05 -0.33
N THR A 338 2.36 -5.56 -1.08
CA THR A 338 2.55 -6.99 -1.30
C THR A 338 3.94 -7.45 -0.86
N ALA A 339 5.01 -6.75 -1.20
CA ALA A 339 6.36 -6.98 -0.72
C ALA A 339 6.60 -6.53 0.72
N THR A 340 7.25 -7.39 1.49
CA THR A 340 7.89 -6.99 2.73
C THR A 340 9.03 -6.02 2.38
N VAL A 341 9.10 -4.82 2.95
CA VAL A 341 10.36 -4.01 3.00
C VAL A 341 11.37 -4.65 3.97
N TRP A 342 11.29 -5.97 4.09
CA TRP A 342 11.94 -6.81 5.06
C TRP A 342 12.34 -8.04 4.25
N GLU A 343 13.61 -8.23 3.96
CA GLU A 343 14.07 -9.56 3.58
C GLU A 343 15.40 -9.88 4.21
N ARG A 344 15.38 -11.07 4.84
CA ARG A 344 16.44 -12.05 4.73
C ARG A 344 17.76 -11.72 5.45
N ALA A 345 17.71 -11.51 6.77
CA ALA A 345 18.77 -12.00 7.67
C ALA A 345 18.42 -12.12 9.17
N SER A 346 17.21 -12.53 9.59
CA SER A 346 17.12 -13.35 10.82
C SER A 346 15.76 -14.05 10.95
N GLU A 347 15.78 -15.36 11.21
CA GLU A 347 14.59 -16.11 11.65
C GLU A 347 14.10 -15.68 13.05
N LYS A 348 14.84 -14.77 13.72
CA LYS A 348 14.64 -14.43 15.14
C LYS A 348 13.75 -13.21 15.35
N GLU A 349 13.71 -12.24 14.44
CA GLU A 349 12.81 -11.08 14.52
C GLU A 349 12.26 -10.67 13.14
N PRO A 350 11.05 -11.14 12.75
CA PRO A 350 10.48 -10.90 11.41
C PRO A 350 9.99 -9.45 11.16
N TRP A 351 10.35 -8.50 12.04
CA TRP A 351 9.76 -7.15 12.11
C TRP A 351 10.79 -6.00 12.02
N ARG A 352 12.08 -6.27 11.78
CA ARG A 352 13.13 -5.23 11.70
C ARG A 352 13.66 -5.05 10.28
N SER A 353 13.78 -3.80 9.85
CA SER A 353 14.16 -3.43 8.50
C SER A 353 15.62 -3.10 8.60
N GLU A 354 16.40 -3.69 7.70
CA GLU A 354 17.84 -3.48 7.69
C GLU A 354 18.21 -2.16 6.98
N VAL A 355 17.24 -1.24 6.82
CA VAL A 355 17.48 0.12 6.33
C VAL A 355 17.99 0.95 7.50
N LEU A 356 19.23 0.66 7.91
CA LEU A 356 19.86 1.34 9.02
C LEU A 356 20.51 2.64 8.54
N LEU A 357 20.25 3.71 9.29
CA LEU A 357 20.80 5.03 9.08
C LEU A 357 21.55 5.47 10.34
N LYS A 358 22.76 6.00 10.16
CA LYS A 358 23.56 6.56 11.25
C LYS A 358 23.39 8.08 11.26
N PHE A 359 22.91 8.64 12.37
CA PHE A 359 22.73 10.08 12.54
C PHE A 359 23.82 10.62 13.46
N VAL A 360 24.77 11.38 12.90
CA VAL A 360 25.87 11.97 13.65
C VAL A 360 25.56 13.44 13.91
N PRO A 361 25.49 13.91 15.17
CA PRO A 361 25.29 15.33 15.47
C PRO A 361 26.31 16.21 14.75
N GLN A 362 25.85 17.32 14.16
CA GLN A 362 26.75 18.34 13.63
C GLN A 362 27.28 19.20 14.79
N THR A 363 28.60 19.36 14.85
CA THR A 363 29.29 20.15 15.88
C THR A 363 29.32 21.64 15.57
N GLU A 364 29.02 22.03 14.33
CA GLU A 364 28.89 23.42 13.90
C GLU A 364 27.48 23.60 13.34
N ALA A 365 26.70 24.49 13.97
CA ALA A 365 25.42 24.90 13.41
C ALA A 365 25.69 25.72 12.14
N LEU A 366 25.13 25.29 11.01
CA LEU A 366 25.06 26.11 9.79
C LEU A 366 24.31 27.43 10.03
#